data_AF-A0A956XT66-F1
#
_entry.id   AF-A0A956XT66-F1
#
_cell.length_a   1.000
_cell.length_b   1.000
_cell.length_c   1.000
_cell.angle_alpha   90.00
_cell.angle_beta   90.00
_cell.angle_gamma   90.00
#
_symmetry.space_group_name_H-M   'P 1'
#
loop_
_entity.id
_entity.type
_entity.pdbx_description
1 polymer ?
#
loop_
_entity_poly.entity_id
_entity_poly.type
_entity_poly.pdbx_seq_one_letter_code
_entity_poly.pdbx_strand_id
1 'polypeptide(L)'
;MSTRTLFGAASLGNVTQAEADQTLDVLLKYGVNHIDTAASYGHSEERIGPWMKRGLRDQFFLATKTGERTYAKAKVEFLRSLERLNVDSVDL
;
A
#
# COMPACT_ATOMS: atom_id res chain seq x y z
N MET A 1 2.41 -3.63 -14.76
CA MET A 1 3.73 -4.30 -14.60
C MET A 1 4.57 -3.47 -13.63
N SER A 2 5.29 -4.14 -12.73
CA SER A 2 6.09 -3.51 -11.67
C SER A 2 7.43 -2.95 -12.17
N THR A 3 7.91 -1.84 -11.60
CA THR A 3 9.28 -1.35 -11.78
C THR A 3 10.31 -2.22 -11.08
N ARG A 4 11.57 -2.15 -11.54
CA ARG A 4 12.70 -2.85 -10.88
C ARG A 4 12.95 -2.34 -9.46
N THR A 5 12.77 -1.04 -9.24
CA THR A 5 12.83 -0.42 -7.92
C THR A 5 11.44 -0.43 -7.30
N LEU A 6 11.36 -0.76 -6.01
CA LEU A 6 10.13 -0.69 -5.22
C LEU A 6 10.32 0.19 -3.99
N PHE A 7 9.23 0.73 -3.49
CA PHE A 7 9.17 1.50 -2.26
C PHE A 7 8.60 0.64 -1.13
N GLY A 8 9.42 0.39 -0.11
CA GLY A 8 8.98 -0.27 1.12
C GLY A 8 8.22 0.70 2.02
N ALA A 9 6.92 0.50 2.14
CA ALA A 9 6.00 1.41 2.81
C ALA A 9 5.95 1.26 4.35
N ALA A 10 6.77 0.41 4.95
CA ALA A 10 6.93 0.37 6.42
C ALA A 10 7.31 1.74 7.00
N SER A 11 8.05 2.54 6.24
CA SER A 11 8.41 3.93 6.56
C SER A 11 7.18 4.85 6.71
N LEU A 12 6.05 4.53 6.08
CA LEU A 12 4.81 5.29 6.19
C LEU A 12 4.02 4.97 7.47
N GLY A 13 4.42 3.96 8.23
CA GLY A 13 3.63 3.46 9.36
C GLY A 13 3.41 4.46 10.49
N ASN A 14 4.34 5.41 10.67
CA ASN A 14 4.32 6.36 11.79
C ASN A 14 4.35 7.84 11.34
N VAL A 15 4.27 8.11 10.04
CA VAL A 15 4.29 9.47 9.51
C VAL A 15 2.89 10.08 9.46
N THR A 16 2.83 11.40 9.30
CA THR A 16 1.59 12.12 9.04
C THR A 16 1.05 11.81 7.65
N GLN A 17 -0.23 12.09 7.40
CA GLN A 17 -0.81 11.93 6.06
C GLN A 17 -0.08 12.81 5.03
N ALA A 18 0.31 14.02 5.42
CA ALA A 18 0.99 14.96 4.51
C ALA A 18 2.36 14.43 4.07
N GLU A 19 3.13 13.83 4.99
CA GLU A 19 4.42 13.21 4.66
C GLU A 19 4.27 11.98 3.76
N ALA A 20 3.22 11.16 4.00
CA ALA A 20 2.92 10.03 3.14
C ALA A 20 2.54 10.49 1.72
N ASP A 21 1.65 11.46 1.59
CA ASP A 21 1.23 12.04 0.32
C ASP A 21 2.45 12.60 -0.45
N GLN A 22 3.31 13.38 0.22
CA GLN A 22 4.55 13.91 -0.38
C GLN A 22 5.50 12.80 -0.84
N THR A 23 5.59 11.70 -0.08
CA THR A 23 6.42 10.55 -0.46
C THR A 23 5.88 9.90 -1.73
N LEU A 24 4.55 9.69 -1.82
CA LEU A 24 3.91 9.10 -2.99
C LEU A 24 4.01 9.99 -4.23
N ASP A 25 3.96 11.32 -4.06
CA ASP A 25 4.25 12.29 -5.12
C ASP A 25 5.68 12.15 -5.67
N VAL A 26 6.67 11.92 -4.78
CA VAL A 26 8.05 11.69 -5.18
C VAL A 26 8.18 10.39 -5.98
N LEU A 27 7.51 9.30 -5.54
CA LEU A 27 7.50 8.04 -6.30
C LEU A 27 6.96 8.24 -7.71
N LEU A 28 5.82 8.92 -7.83
CA LEU A 28 5.19 9.23 -9.12
C LEU A 28 6.11 10.07 -10.01
N LYS A 29 6.72 11.12 -9.45
CA LYS A 29 7.66 12.01 -10.16
C LYS A 29 8.86 11.26 -10.76
N TYR A 30 9.39 10.28 -10.05
CA TYR A 30 10.55 9.49 -10.51
C TYR A 30 10.15 8.16 -11.17
N GLY A 31 8.85 7.92 -11.38
CA GLY A 31 8.35 6.74 -12.06
C GLY A 31 8.55 5.43 -11.27
N VAL A 32 8.70 5.48 -9.95
CA VAL A 32 8.71 4.27 -9.10
C VAL A 32 7.27 3.87 -8.85
N ASN A 33 6.86 2.71 -9.36
CA ASN A 33 5.45 2.34 -9.36
C ASN A 33 5.10 1.14 -8.46
N HIS A 34 6.07 0.52 -7.79
CA HIS A 34 5.80 -0.59 -6.89
C HIS A 34 5.78 -0.10 -5.44
N ILE A 35 4.61 -0.19 -4.80
CA ILE A 35 4.43 0.07 -3.36
C ILE A 35 4.27 -1.27 -2.65
N ASP A 36 5.19 -1.57 -1.73
CA ASP A 36 5.21 -2.78 -0.92
C ASP A 36 4.82 -2.44 0.53
N THR A 37 3.62 -2.86 0.95
CA THR A 37 3.10 -2.61 2.31
C THR A 37 2.72 -3.90 3.03
N ALA A 38 2.17 -3.82 4.25
CA ALA A 38 1.63 -4.97 4.99
C ALA A 38 0.64 -4.52 6.06
N ALA A 39 -0.26 -5.43 6.47
CA ALA A 39 -1.19 -5.20 7.57
C ALA A 39 -0.51 -4.88 8.91
N SER A 40 0.76 -5.28 9.05
CA SER A 40 1.60 -5.07 10.25
C SER A 40 2.47 -3.81 10.20
N TYR A 41 2.50 -3.07 9.09
CA TYR A 41 3.38 -1.91 8.89
C TYR A 41 2.78 -0.62 9.48
N GLY A 42 2.43 -0.62 10.76
CA GLY A 42 1.81 0.52 11.44
C GLY A 42 0.56 1.00 10.71
N HIS A 43 0.48 2.30 10.41
CA HIS A 43 -0.61 2.93 9.66
C HIS A 43 -0.39 3.01 8.13
N SER A 44 0.58 2.30 7.58
CA SER A 44 0.99 2.48 6.18
C SER A 44 -0.13 2.22 5.18
N GLU A 45 -0.97 1.19 5.38
CA GLU A 45 -2.14 0.92 4.53
C GLU A 45 -3.14 2.08 4.58
N GLU A 46 -3.44 2.58 5.78
CA GLU A 46 -4.33 3.74 5.96
C GLU A 46 -3.74 5.02 5.35
N ARG A 47 -2.41 5.16 5.33
CA ARG A 47 -1.72 6.30 4.69
C ARG A 47 -1.76 6.24 3.17
N ILE A 48 -1.65 5.04 2.59
CA ILE A 48 -1.70 4.84 1.15
C ILE A 48 -3.13 4.98 0.61
N GLY A 49 -4.14 4.57 1.39
CA GLY A 49 -5.53 4.50 0.94
C GLY A 49 -6.11 5.78 0.31
N PRO A 50 -5.96 6.97 0.93
CA PRO A 50 -6.40 8.23 0.35
C PRO A 50 -5.79 8.54 -1.02
N TRP A 51 -4.57 8.04 -1.29
CA TRP A 51 -3.90 8.20 -2.57
C TRP A 51 -4.57 7.38 -3.68
N MET A 52 -4.98 6.15 -3.36
CA MET A 52 -5.64 5.24 -4.31
C MET A 52 -6.96 5.82 -4.82
N LYS A 53 -7.69 6.55 -3.96
CA LYS A 53 -8.93 7.25 -4.32
C LYS A 53 -8.75 8.38 -5.34
N ARG A 54 -7.52 8.84 -5.61
CA ARG A 54 -7.25 9.89 -6.61
C ARG A 54 -7.27 9.39 -8.05
N GLY A 55 -7.70 8.15 -8.29
CA GLY A 55 -7.68 7.52 -9.61
C GLY A 55 -6.28 7.08 -10.04
N LEU A 56 -5.36 6.91 -9.09
CA LEU A 56 -3.96 6.54 -9.35
C LEU A 56 -3.71 5.04 -9.18
N ARG A 57 -4.71 4.26 -8.78
CA ARG A 57 -4.56 2.81 -8.52
C ARG A 57 -3.93 2.06 -9.70
N ASP A 58 -4.34 2.36 -10.92
CA ASP A 58 -3.85 1.68 -12.13
C ASP A 58 -2.43 2.07 -12.52
N GLN A 59 -1.88 3.14 -11.90
CA GLN A 59 -0.51 3.57 -12.14
C GLN A 59 0.50 2.84 -11.23
N PHE A 60 0.04 2.23 -10.15
CA PHE A 60 0.88 1.53 -9.18
C PHE A 60 0.66 0.02 -9.19
N PHE A 61 1.74 -0.72 -9.06
CA PHE A 61 1.75 -2.11 -8.62
C PHE A 61 1.71 -2.11 -7.08
N LEU A 62 0.60 -2.56 -6.51
CA LEU A 62 0.35 -2.50 -5.08
C LEU A 62 0.45 -3.89 -4.46
N ALA A 63 1.34 -4.08 -3.50
CA ALA A 63 1.50 -5.33 -2.76
C ALA A 63 1.13 -5.15 -1.29
N THR A 64 0.42 -6.12 -0.70
CA THR A 64 0.23 -6.21 0.76
C THR A 64 0.52 -7.62 1.26
N LYS A 65 0.65 -7.76 2.58
CA LYS A 65 1.07 -9.01 3.21
C LYS A 65 0.21 -9.28 4.44
N THR A 66 -0.19 -10.53 4.56
CA THR A 66 -0.75 -11.07 5.80
C THR A 66 0.35 -11.70 6.65
N GLY A 67 0.27 -11.52 7.97
CA GLY A 67 1.12 -12.21 8.93
C GLY A 67 0.53 -13.55 9.40
N GLU A 68 -0.72 -13.82 9.04
CA GLU A 68 -1.50 -14.94 9.56
C GLU A 68 -1.11 -16.27 8.91
N ARG A 69 -1.17 -17.34 9.72
CA ARG A 69 -0.70 -18.69 9.32
C ARG A 69 -1.81 -19.63 8.89
N THR A 70 -3.08 -19.24 9.07
CA THR A 70 -4.23 -20.04 8.64
C THR A 70 -5.02 -19.26 7.60
N TYR A 71 -5.62 -19.99 6.64
CA TYR A 71 -6.43 -19.40 5.59
C TYR A 71 -7.53 -18.49 6.12
N ALA A 72 -8.28 -18.93 7.14
CA ALA A 72 -9.40 -18.17 7.68
C ALA A 72 -8.96 -16.82 8.24
N LYS A 73 -7.84 -16.78 8.99
CA LYS A 73 -7.30 -15.54 9.54
C LYS A 73 -6.67 -14.65 8.47
N ALA A 74 -5.90 -15.25 7.56
CA ALA A 74 -5.30 -14.55 6.42
C ALA A 74 -6.36 -13.88 5.55
N LYS A 75 -7.48 -14.57 5.27
CA LYS A 75 -8.59 -14.00 4.50
C LYS A 75 -9.22 -12.79 5.20
N VAL A 76 -9.45 -12.87 6.51
CA VAL A 76 -10.01 -11.76 7.29
C VAL A 76 -9.06 -10.57 7.33
N GLU A 77 -7.77 -10.79 7.53
CA GLU A 77 -6.77 -9.73 7.51
C GLU A 77 -6.64 -9.11 6.12
N PHE A 78 -6.60 -9.92 5.07
CA PHE A 78 -6.54 -9.45 3.68
C PHE A 78 -7.71 -8.55 3.31
N LEU A 79 -8.95 -8.92 3.65
CA LEU A 79 -10.12 -8.08 3.38
C LEU A 79 -10.03 -6.74 4.11
N ARG A 80 -9.50 -6.73 5.34
CA ARG A 80 -9.24 -5.49 6.08
C ARG A 80 -8.17 -4.63 5.43
N SER A 81 -7.12 -5.24 4.89
CA SER A 81 -6.10 -4.54 4.10
C SER A 81 -6.72 -3.85 2.89
N LEU A 82 -7.61 -4.51 2.16
CA LEU A 82 -8.34 -3.91 1.03
C LEU A 82 -9.18 -2.69 1.47
N GLU A 83 -9.88 -2.81 2.60
CA GLU A 83 -10.64 -1.69 3.18
C GLU A 83 -9.74 -0.49 3.53
N ARG A 84 -8.61 -0.73 4.21
CA ARG A 84 -7.65 0.33 4.60
C ARG A 84 -7.01 0.99 3.39
N LEU A 85 -6.59 0.18 2.42
CA LEU A 85 -6.01 0.64 1.17
C LEU A 85 -7.05 1.29 0.23
N ASN A 86 -8.34 1.17 0.52
CA ASN A 86 -9.43 1.67 -0.32
C ASN A 86 -9.33 1.16 -1.77
N VAL A 87 -9.10 -0.14 -1.95
CA VAL A 87 -8.99 -0.80 -3.26
C VAL A 87 -9.77 -2.10 -3.27
N ASP A 88 -10.25 -2.52 -4.45
CA ASP A 88 -10.94 -3.80 -4.60
C ASP A 88 -9.96 -4.98 -4.75
N SER A 89 -8.71 -4.70 -5.13
CA SER A 89 -7.67 -5.71 -5.32
C SER A 89 -6.25 -5.15 -5.20
N VAL A 90 -5.30 -6.05 -4.90
CA VAL A 90 -3.85 -5.81 -4.94
C VAL A 90 -3.23 -6.66 -6.05
N ASP A 91 -2.04 -6.26 -6.51
CA ASP A 91 -1.28 -6.97 -7.53
C ASP A 91 -0.46 -8.14 -6.96
N LEU A 92 -0.15 -8.10 -5.66
CA LEU A 92 0.60 -9.13 -4.93
C LEU A 92 0.20 -9.23 -3.45
#